data_AF-A0A1C5PLW6-F1
#
_entry.id   AF-A0A1C5PLW6-F1
#
_cell.length_a   1.000
_cell.length_b   1.000
_cell.length_c   1.000
_cell.angle_alpha   90.00
_cell.angle_beta   90.00
_cell.angle_gamma   90.00
#
_symmetry.space_group_name_H-M   'P 1'
#
loop_
_entity.id
_entity.type
_entity.pdbx_description
1 polymer ?
#
loop_
_entity_poly.entity_id
_entity_poly.type
_entity_poly.pdbx_seq_one_letter_code
_entity_poly.pdbx_strand_id
1 'polypeptide(L)'
;MTWLKKKNAFRWDWKILSRLLTIIIIITNNSLKFAVMAGCMRIFKESIFTGLNNLKVLSITDERYDEYFGFTDMEVKNMLEYYGTEEHYEEAKSWYDGYQFGSVEVYCPWDVLNYCDKLKDHADSFPENYWINISGNDAVKKFIQMSGNFKTKREIETLLAGEEIIKEATMSPLELESGLSNA
;
A
#
# COMPACT_ATOMS: atom_id res chain seq x y z
N MET A 1 14.98 -12.68 -27.18
CA MET A 1 14.67 -12.45 -25.75
C MET A 1 14.97 -11.00 -25.29
N THR A 2 14.73 -10.01 -26.15
CA THR A 2 15.02 -8.57 -25.91
C THR A 2 13.76 -7.69 -25.96
N TRP A 3 12.63 -8.23 -26.42
CA TRP A 3 11.38 -7.47 -26.62
C TRP A 3 10.53 -7.30 -25.35
N LEU A 4 10.61 -8.22 -24.39
CA LEU A 4 9.82 -8.15 -23.14
C LEU A 4 10.35 -7.11 -22.13
N LYS A 5 11.65 -6.79 -22.16
CA LYS A 5 12.23 -5.74 -21.27
C LYS A 5 11.79 -4.33 -21.64
N LYS A 6 11.47 -4.06 -22.93
CA LYS A 6 11.03 -2.73 -23.38
C LYS A 6 9.60 -2.37 -22.95
N LYS A 7 8.69 -3.35 -22.82
CA LYS A 7 7.30 -3.08 -22.43
C LYS A 7 7.17 -2.60 -20.97
N ASN A 8 7.98 -3.12 -20.06
CA ASN A 8 7.94 -2.70 -18.66
C ASN A 8 8.57 -1.32 -18.46
N ALA A 9 9.70 -1.02 -19.10
CA ALA A 9 10.32 0.32 -19.05
C ALA A 9 9.33 1.41 -19.53
N PHE A 10 8.71 1.20 -20.68
CA PHE A 10 7.75 2.15 -21.27
C PHE A 10 6.51 2.40 -20.39
N ARG A 11 6.06 1.39 -19.62
CA ARG A 11 4.91 1.50 -18.72
C ARG A 11 5.23 2.30 -17.45
N TRP A 12 6.45 2.18 -16.93
CA TRP A 12 6.92 2.99 -15.80
C TRP A 12 7.16 4.44 -16.23
N ASP A 13 7.72 4.63 -17.42
CA ASP A 13 7.95 5.95 -18.01
C ASP A 13 6.64 6.71 -18.18
N TRP A 14 5.58 6.08 -18.70
CA TRP A 14 4.28 6.75 -18.90
C TRP A 14 3.61 7.22 -17.61
N LYS A 15 3.65 6.42 -16.53
CA LYS A 15 3.07 6.84 -15.23
C LYS A 15 3.81 8.02 -14.63
N ILE A 16 5.14 8.03 -14.76
CA ILE A 16 5.99 9.14 -14.32
C ILE A 16 5.73 10.37 -15.19
N LEU A 17 5.68 10.20 -16.52
CA LEU A 17 5.42 11.28 -17.48
C LEU A 17 4.05 11.93 -17.27
N SER A 18 3.01 11.11 -17.09
CA SER A 18 1.64 11.56 -16.81
C SER A 18 1.59 12.39 -15.52
N ARG A 19 2.30 11.96 -14.46
CA ARG A 19 2.41 12.73 -13.21
C ARG A 19 3.16 14.04 -13.39
N LEU A 20 4.29 14.02 -14.10
CA LEU A 20 5.05 15.23 -14.40
C LEU A 20 4.20 16.23 -15.17
N LEU A 21 3.41 15.77 -16.13
CA LEU A 21 2.47 16.61 -16.88
C LEU A 21 1.39 17.22 -15.98
N THR A 22 0.77 16.43 -15.09
CA THR A 22 -0.22 16.96 -14.13
C THR A 22 0.37 18.00 -13.20
N ILE A 23 1.59 17.77 -12.69
CA ILE A 23 2.33 18.74 -11.88
C ILE A 23 2.61 20.01 -12.68
N ILE A 24 3.05 19.90 -13.94
CA ILE A 24 3.31 21.05 -14.82
C ILE A 24 2.03 21.87 -15.05
N ILE A 25 0.88 21.22 -15.25
CA ILE A 25 -0.40 21.92 -15.42
C ILE A 25 -0.76 22.69 -14.16
N ILE A 26 -0.55 22.11 -12.98
CA ILE A 26 -0.85 22.77 -11.70
C ILE A 26 0.04 24.00 -11.50
N ILE A 27 1.34 23.90 -11.79
CA ILE A 27 2.28 25.00 -11.53
C ILE A 27 2.24 26.12 -12.55
N THR A 28 1.83 25.85 -13.80
CA THR A 28 1.83 26.84 -14.89
C THR A 28 0.50 27.58 -15.03
N ASN A 29 -0.55 27.12 -14.34
CA ASN A 29 -1.89 27.69 -14.47
C ASN A 29 -2.10 28.89 -13.53
N ASN A 30 -1.91 30.10 -14.06
CA ASN A 30 -2.13 31.36 -13.32
C ASN A 30 -3.57 31.58 -12.83
N SER A 31 -4.55 30.83 -13.36
CA SER A 31 -5.95 30.88 -12.91
C SER A 31 -6.25 29.90 -11.77
N LEU A 32 -5.32 28.99 -11.45
CA LEU A 32 -5.50 27.98 -10.42
C LEU A 32 -5.19 28.55 -9.03
N LYS A 33 -6.22 28.76 -8.22
CA LYS A 33 -6.09 29.26 -6.84
C LYS A 33 -5.75 28.16 -5.83
N PHE A 34 -6.21 26.94 -6.06
CA PHE A 34 -6.07 25.81 -5.14
C PHE A 34 -6.23 24.49 -5.90
N ALA A 35 -5.48 23.46 -5.51
CA ALA A 35 -5.62 22.11 -6.01
C ALA A 35 -5.26 21.08 -4.93
N VAL A 36 -5.96 19.94 -4.94
CA VAL A 36 -5.62 18.76 -4.15
C VAL A 36 -5.17 17.67 -5.11
N MET A 37 -4.03 17.06 -4.82
CA MET A 37 -3.54 15.89 -5.57
C MET A 37 -3.48 14.69 -4.63
N ALA A 38 -4.16 13.61 -5.02
CA ALA A 38 -4.13 12.34 -4.32
C ALA A 38 -3.47 11.26 -5.20
N GLY A 39 -2.69 10.36 -4.59
CA GLY A 39 -2.08 9.25 -5.30
C GLY A 39 -1.17 8.40 -4.42
N CYS A 40 -0.88 7.18 -4.87
CA CYS A 40 -0.11 6.19 -4.12
C CYS A 40 1.40 6.44 -4.02
N MET A 41 1.93 7.47 -4.66
CA MET A 41 3.37 7.79 -4.58
C MET A 41 3.55 9.24 -4.15
N ARG A 42 4.49 9.44 -3.23
CA ARG A 42 4.89 10.75 -2.73
C ARG A 42 5.51 11.58 -3.88
N ILE A 43 5.13 12.85 -3.96
CA ILE A 43 5.83 13.82 -4.81
C ILE A 43 7.10 14.21 -4.06
N PHE A 44 8.26 13.93 -4.65
CA PHE A 44 9.54 14.34 -4.06
C PHE A 44 9.70 15.85 -4.14
N LYS A 45 10.12 16.46 -3.03
CA LYS A 45 10.44 17.88 -2.91
C LYS A 45 11.83 18.17 -3.49
N GLU A 46 12.12 17.61 -4.66
CA GLU A 46 13.38 17.88 -5.35
C GLU A 46 13.28 19.25 -6.02
N SER A 47 14.36 20.05 -5.88
CA SER A 47 14.47 21.47 -6.27
C SER A 47 14.24 21.77 -7.77
N ILE A 48 13.78 20.79 -8.56
CA ILE A 48 13.44 20.94 -9.98
C ILE A 48 12.13 21.73 -10.22
N PHE A 49 11.31 21.93 -9.19
CA PHE A 49 10.07 22.73 -9.28
C PHE A 49 10.16 23.98 -8.39
N THR A 50 10.83 25.02 -8.89
CA THR A 50 10.97 26.32 -8.19
C THR A 50 9.64 27.03 -7.89
N GLY A 51 8.51 26.55 -8.45
CA GLY A 51 7.16 27.05 -8.18
C GLY A 51 6.34 26.28 -7.11
N LEU A 52 6.84 25.16 -6.57
CA LEU A 52 6.10 24.31 -5.61
C LEU A 52 6.73 24.30 -4.20
N ASN A 53 6.94 25.48 -3.63
CA ASN A 53 7.52 25.62 -2.28
C ASN A 53 6.52 25.39 -1.14
N ASN A 54 5.21 25.49 -1.39
CA ASN A 54 4.13 25.36 -0.40
C ASN A 54 3.48 23.97 -0.35
N LEU A 55 4.21 22.91 -0.73
CA LEU A 55 3.70 21.54 -0.67
C LEU A 55 3.67 21.03 0.78
N LYS A 56 2.47 20.74 1.28
CA LYS A 56 2.25 19.96 2.51
C LYS A 56 1.93 18.52 2.13
N VAL A 57 2.79 17.59 2.51
CA VAL A 57 2.57 16.15 2.30
C VAL A 57 1.86 15.61 3.53
N LEU A 58 0.66 15.09 3.34
CA LEU A 58 -0.10 14.36 4.34
C LEU A 58 0.05 12.87 4.03
N SER A 59 0.73 12.13 4.90
CA SER A 59 0.94 10.69 4.72
C SER A 59 0.40 9.92 5.91
N ILE A 60 0.40 8.58 5.79
CA ILE A 60 -0.02 7.63 6.82
C ILE A 60 0.67 7.79 8.19
N THR A 61 1.75 8.57 8.25
CA THR A 61 2.51 8.88 9.48
C THR A 61 2.02 10.16 10.18
N ASP A 62 1.11 10.93 9.57
CA ASP A 62 0.51 12.11 10.18
C ASP A 62 -0.76 11.70 10.92
N GLU A 63 -0.67 11.60 12.24
CA GLU A 63 -1.78 11.19 13.14
C GLU A 63 -3.05 12.03 12.97
N ARG A 64 -2.95 13.25 12.42
CA ARG A 64 -4.14 14.06 12.14
C ARG A 64 -5.02 13.52 11.01
N TYR A 65 -4.51 12.53 10.27
CA TYR A 65 -5.16 12.00 9.09
C TYR A 65 -5.20 10.46 9.04
N ASP A 66 -4.86 9.79 10.14
CA ASP A 66 -4.77 8.33 10.18
C ASP A 66 -6.10 7.64 9.84
N GLU A 67 -7.23 8.21 10.28
CA GLU A 67 -8.59 7.73 9.98
C GLU A 67 -8.97 7.76 8.48
N TYR A 68 -8.33 8.60 7.65
CA TYR A 68 -8.75 8.79 6.25
C TYR A 68 -8.10 7.81 5.26
N PHE A 69 -7.24 6.91 5.72
CA PHE A 69 -6.53 5.96 4.86
C PHE A 69 -7.25 4.62 4.71
N GLY A 70 -8.36 4.41 5.40
CA GLY A 70 -9.19 3.22 5.32
C GLY A 70 -10.60 3.49 5.84
N PHE A 71 -11.33 2.42 6.17
CA PHE A 71 -12.54 2.55 6.97
C PHE A 71 -12.21 2.29 8.43
N THR A 72 -12.77 3.06 9.34
CA THR A 72 -12.70 2.78 10.78
C THR A 72 -13.60 1.61 11.16
N ASP A 73 -13.35 0.99 12.31
CA ASP A 73 -14.20 -0.05 12.93
C ASP A 73 -15.68 0.34 12.96
N MET A 74 -15.95 1.60 13.34
CA MET A 74 -17.30 2.16 13.37
C MET A 74 -17.92 2.31 11.96
N GLU A 75 -17.15 2.73 10.96
CA GLU A 75 -17.63 2.84 9.58
C GLU A 75 -17.95 1.48 8.96
N VAL A 76 -17.13 0.46 9.23
CA VAL A 76 -17.41 -0.92 8.78
C VAL A 76 -18.68 -1.44 9.45
N LYS A 77 -18.82 -1.25 10.76
CA LYS A 77 -20.02 -1.66 11.49
C LYS A 77 -21.29 -0.97 10.95
N ASN A 78 -21.24 0.35 10.79
CA ASN A 78 -22.35 1.12 10.22
C ASN A 78 -22.68 0.69 8.78
N MET A 79 -21.68 0.31 7.99
CA MET A 79 -21.89 -0.16 6.62
C MET A 79 -22.63 -1.50 6.59
N LEU A 80 -22.24 -2.44 7.46
CA LEU A 80 -22.92 -3.74 7.57
C LEU A 80 -24.35 -3.58 8.11
N GLU A 81 -24.55 -2.75 9.13
CA GLU A 81 -25.89 -2.41 9.65
C GLU A 81 -26.77 -1.78 8.57
N TYR A 82 -26.22 -0.89 7.73
CA TYR A 82 -26.95 -0.26 6.64
C TYR A 82 -27.47 -1.27 5.61
N TYR A 83 -26.74 -2.35 5.36
CA TYR A 83 -27.15 -3.43 4.46
C TYR A 83 -27.93 -4.56 5.17
N GLY A 84 -28.12 -4.47 6.49
CA GLY A 84 -28.81 -5.48 7.29
C GLY A 84 -28.04 -6.79 7.39
N THR A 85 -26.71 -6.71 7.43
CA THR A 85 -25.78 -7.86 7.51
C THR A 85 -24.81 -7.69 8.68
N GLU A 86 -25.26 -7.07 9.78
CA GLU A 86 -24.46 -6.80 10.97
C GLU A 86 -23.89 -8.06 11.65
N GLU A 87 -24.52 -9.22 11.45
CA GLU A 87 -24.08 -10.52 11.96
C GLU A 87 -22.72 -10.95 11.41
N HIS A 88 -22.32 -10.44 10.24
CA HIS A 88 -21.05 -10.73 9.59
C HIS A 88 -19.90 -9.84 10.06
N TYR A 89 -20.14 -8.95 11.03
CA TYR A 89 -19.13 -8.02 11.52
C TYR A 89 -17.90 -8.73 12.10
N GLU A 90 -18.09 -9.75 12.93
CA GLU A 90 -16.97 -10.49 13.53
C GLU A 90 -16.16 -11.26 12.45
N GLU A 91 -16.83 -11.74 11.40
CA GLU A 91 -16.17 -12.37 10.26
C GLU A 91 -15.34 -11.35 9.48
N ALA A 92 -15.92 -10.19 9.15
CA ALA A 92 -15.21 -9.08 8.51
C ALA A 92 -14.01 -8.62 9.34
N LYS A 93 -14.17 -8.52 10.67
CA LYS A 93 -13.10 -8.15 11.59
C LYS A 93 -11.98 -9.16 11.56
N SER A 94 -12.27 -10.44 11.74
CA SER A 94 -11.24 -11.49 11.75
C SER A 94 -10.46 -11.60 10.43
N TRP A 95 -11.05 -11.22 9.29
CA TRP A 95 -10.44 -11.33 7.97
C TRP A 95 -9.71 -10.08 7.50
N TYR A 96 -10.24 -8.90 7.81
CA TYR A 96 -9.83 -7.64 7.20
C TYR A 96 -9.26 -6.61 8.18
N ASP A 97 -9.30 -6.90 9.48
CA ASP A 97 -8.62 -6.09 10.50
C ASP A 97 -7.09 -6.28 10.39
N GLY A 98 -6.33 -5.23 10.70
CA GLY A 98 -4.87 -5.32 10.79
C GLY A 98 -4.06 -4.15 10.25
N TYR A 99 -4.67 -3.08 9.74
CA TYR A 99 -3.92 -1.85 9.45
C TYR A 99 -4.06 -0.86 10.60
N GLN A 100 -2.94 -0.52 11.22
CA GLN A 100 -2.89 0.56 12.20
C GLN A 100 -2.09 1.73 11.62
N PHE A 101 -2.75 2.86 11.44
CA PHE A 101 -2.09 4.12 11.10
C PHE A 101 -2.14 5.00 12.34
N GLY A 102 -0.97 5.46 12.81
CA GLY A 102 -0.90 6.24 14.05
C GLY A 102 -1.59 5.53 15.22
N SER A 103 -2.70 6.11 15.67
CA SER A 103 -3.50 5.60 16.79
C SER A 103 -4.82 4.93 16.38
N VAL A 104 -5.09 4.87 15.07
CA VAL A 104 -6.38 4.39 14.53
C VAL A 104 -6.19 3.08 13.77
N GLU A 105 -7.02 2.10 14.13
CA GLU A 105 -7.20 0.86 13.38
C GLU A 105 -8.15 1.13 12.22
N VAL A 106 -7.72 0.75 11.01
CA VAL A 106 -8.51 0.89 9.79
C VAL A 106 -8.52 -0.40 8.99
N TYR A 107 -9.59 -0.57 8.24
CA TYR A 107 -9.84 -1.66 7.32
C TYR A 107 -9.50 -1.22 5.90
N CYS A 108 -9.05 -2.17 5.08
CA CYS A 108 -8.87 -1.91 3.65
C CYS A 108 -10.24 -1.64 2.99
N PRO A 109 -10.45 -0.47 2.36
CA PRO A 109 -11.75 -0.15 1.76
C PRO A 109 -12.18 -1.14 0.67
N TRP A 110 -11.22 -1.64 -0.11
CA TRP A 110 -11.52 -2.59 -1.18
C TRP A 110 -12.05 -3.91 -0.64
N ASP A 111 -11.43 -4.44 0.42
CA ASP A 111 -11.84 -5.71 1.00
C ASP A 111 -13.24 -5.64 1.60
N VAL A 112 -13.51 -4.61 2.40
CA VAL A 112 -14.83 -4.37 3.02
C VAL A 112 -15.92 -4.17 1.97
N LEU A 113 -15.67 -3.35 0.93
CA LEU A 113 -16.66 -3.10 -0.11
C LEU A 113 -17.02 -4.36 -0.90
N ASN A 114 -16.02 -5.17 -1.29
CA ASN A 114 -16.31 -6.40 -2.03
C ASN A 114 -17.02 -7.44 -1.15
N TYR A 115 -16.70 -7.49 0.14
CA TYR A 115 -17.41 -8.36 1.05
C TYR A 115 -18.87 -7.95 1.23
N CYS A 116 -19.14 -6.67 1.46
CA CYS A 116 -20.51 -6.14 1.53
C CYS A 116 -21.29 -6.38 0.23
N ASP A 117 -20.65 -6.17 -0.93
CA ASP A 117 -21.26 -6.41 -2.24
C ASP A 117 -21.69 -7.87 -2.41
N LYS A 118 -20.87 -8.82 -1.96
CA LYS A 118 -21.23 -10.24 -1.98
C LYS A 118 -22.32 -10.62 -1.00
N LEU A 119 -22.26 -10.11 0.23
CA LEU A 119 -23.29 -10.36 1.24
C LEU A 119 -24.67 -9.91 0.76
N LYS A 120 -24.71 -8.81 0.01
CA LYS A 120 -25.94 -8.30 -0.60
C LYS A 120 -26.56 -9.26 -1.62
N ASP A 121 -25.75 -9.94 -2.42
CA ASP A 121 -26.22 -10.90 -3.41
C ASP A 121 -26.51 -12.28 -2.79
N HIS A 122 -25.70 -12.68 -1.81
CA HIS A 122 -25.74 -13.96 -1.14
C HIS A 122 -25.38 -13.79 0.34
N ALA A 123 -26.39 -13.81 1.22
CA ALA A 123 -26.21 -13.64 2.66
C ALA A 123 -25.24 -14.67 3.27
N ASP A 124 -25.15 -15.86 2.70
CA ASP A 124 -24.27 -16.93 3.18
C ASP A 124 -22.80 -16.79 2.68
N SER A 125 -22.45 -15.64 2.11
CA SER A 125 -21.11 -15.40 1.53
C SER A 125 -20.03 -15.33 2.59
N PHE A 126 -18.92 -16.02 2.31
CA PHE A 126 -17.75 -16.00 3.17
C PHE A 126 -16.74 -14.93 2.71
N PRO A 127 -15.99 -14.30 3.63
CA PRO A 127 -14.89 -13.40 3.28
C PRO A 127 -13.89 -14.06 2.32
N GLU A 128 -13.36 -13.28 1.37
CA GLU A 128 -12.34 -13.72 0.42
C GLU A 128 -11.11 -12.82 0.44
N ASN A 129 -10.01 -13.34 -0.10
CA ASN A 129 -8.78 -12.56 -0.30
C ASN A 129 -8.83 -11.84 -1.65
N TYR A 130 -9.18 -10.55 -1.64
CA TYR A 130 -9.28 -9.74 -2.85
C TYR A 130 -7.93 -9.24 -3.40
N TRP A 131 -6.84 -9.52 -2.69
CA TRP A 131 -5.47 -9.12 -3.04
C TRP A 131 -4.63 -10.23 -3.70
N ILE A 132 -5.15 -11.45 -3.82
CA ILE A 132 -4.43 -12.66 -4.29
C ILE A 132 -3.70 -12.48 -5.64
N ASN A 133 -4.11 -11.51 -6.46
CA ASN A 133 -3.57 -11.28 -7.80
C ASN A 133 -2.89 -9.92 -8.01
N ILE A 134 -2.77 -9.08 -6.97
CA ILE A 134 -2.31 -7.69 -7.13
C ILE A 134 -0.85 -7.51 -6.67
N SER A 135 -0.30 -8.41 -5.85
CA SER A 135 1.09 -8.31 -5.43
C SER A 135 2.03 -8.68 -6.59
N GLY A 136 2.87 -7.72 -6.98
CA GLY A 136 4.03 -7.97 -7.82
C GLY A 136 5.07 -8.79 -7.07
N ASN A 137 4.76 -10.07 -6.77
CA ASN A 137 5.68 -11.02 -6.17
C ASN A 137 6.91 -11.29 -7.06
N ASP A 138 6.99 -10.67 -8.25
CA ASP A 138 8.16 -10.66 -9.11
C ASP A 138 9.42 -10.23 -8.37
N ALA A 139 9.34 -9.27 -7.44
CA ALA A 139 10.50 -8.86 -6.64
C ALA A 139 10.99 -10.01 -5.76
N VAL A 140 10.08 -10.62 -4.97
CA VAL A 140 10.37 -11.76 -4.09
C VAL A 140 10.86 -12.97 -4.91
N LYS A 141 10.15 -13.33 -6.00
CA LYS A 141 10.54 -14.40 -6.93
C LYS A 141 11.93 -14.14 -7.53
N LYS A 142 12.21 -12.91 -7.93
CA LYS A 142 13.52 -12.52 -8.48
C LYS A 142 14.61 -12.61 -7.42
N PHE A 143 14.37 -12.18 -6.18
CA PHE A 143 15.31 -12.34 -5.08
C PHE A 143 15.59 -13.81 -4.77
N ILE A 144 14.56 -14.66 -4.77
CA ILE A 144 14.71 -16.11 -4.60
C ILE A 144 15.53 -16.73 -5.74
N GLN A 145 15.27 -16.33 -6.99
CA GLN A 145 15.99 -16.83 -8.16
C GLN A 145 17.44 -16.33 -8.22
N MET A 146 17.68 -15.08 -7.84
CA MET A 146 19.00 -14.45 -7.87
C MET A 146 19.87 -14.81 -6.67
N SER A 147 19.29 -15.26 -5.56
CA SER A 147 20.06 -15.48 -4.33
C SER A 147 21.14 -16.55 -4.51
N GLY A 148 21.00 -17.48 -5.46
CA GLY A 148 21.94 -18.59 -5.69
C GLY A 148 22.20 -19.45 -4.43
N ASN A 149 21.52 -19.12 -3.33
CA ASN A 149 21.84 -19.53 -1.99
C ASN A 149 20.78 -20.55 -1.60
N PHE A 150 21.16 -21.82 -1.75
CA PHE A 150 20.32 -22.96 -1.43
C PHE A 150 19.75 -22.87 -0.01
N LYS A 151 20.48 -22.24 0.92
CA LYS A 151 20.04 -21.98 2.29
C LYS A 151 18.82 -21.05 2.34
N THR A 152 18.86 -19.91 1.67
CA THR A 152 17.74 -18.94 1.63
C THR A 152 16.49 -19.55 0.98
N LYS A 153 16.66 -20.37 -0.05
CA LYS A 153 15.53 -21.06 -0.68
C LYS A 153 14.87 -22.05 0.29
N ARG A 154 15.67 -22.87 0.97
CA ARG A 154 15.19 -23.85 1.96
C ARG A 154 14.54 -23.18 3.17
N GLU A 155 15.09 -22.07 3.62
CA GLU A 155 14.49 -21.24 4.67
C GLU A 155 13.09 -20.74 4.24
N ILE A 156 12.93 -20.27 3.01
CA ILE A 156 11.60 -19.86 2.52
C ILE A 156 10.66 -21.06 2.42
N GLU A 157 11.13 -22.23 1.99
CA GLU A 157 10.32 -23.47 1.96
C GLU A 157 9.86 -23.90 3.36
N THR A 158 10.72 -23.81 4.37
CA THR A 158 10.40 -24.03 5.80
C THR A 158 9.31 -23.06 6.28
N LEU A 159 9.45 -21.76 6.00
CA LEU A 159 8.42 -20.77 6.35
C LEU A 159 7.08 -21.04 5.65
N LEU A 160 7.11 -21.46 4.38
CA LEU A 160 5.91 -21.82 3.63
C LEU A 160 5.23 -23.09 4.17
N ALA A 161 5.97 -23.98 4.82
CA ALA A 161 5.42 -25.15 5.52
C ALA A 161 4.80 -24.79 6.88
N GLY A 162 4.84 -23.51 7.29
CA GLY A 162 4.37 -23.05 8.59
C GLY A 162 5.37 -23.29 9.72
N GLU A 163 6.61 -23.65 9.40
CA GLU A 163 7.70 -23.82 10.36
C GLU A 163 8.41 -22.47 10.62
N GLU A 164 9.11 -22.35 11.74
CA GLU A 164 9.79 -21.12 12.16
C GLU A 164 11.30 -21.11 11.82
N ILE A 165 11.87 -19.91 11.68
CA ILE A 165 13.30 -19.71 11.43
C ILE A 165 13.85 -18.63 12.34
N ILE A 166 14.91 -18.98 13.07
CA ILE A 166 15.61 -18.06 13.97
C ILE A 166 16.90 -17.59 13.29
N LYS A 167 17.09 -16.27 13.22
CA LYS A 167 18.34 -15.64 12.77
C LYS A 167 18.73 -14.52 13.71
N GLU A 168 20.02 -14.44 14.00
CA GLU A 168 20.60 -13.28 14.65
C GLU A 168 20.80 -12.17 13.61
N ALA A 169 20.18 -11.00 13.86
CA ALA A 169 20.40 -9.82 13.05
C ALA A 169 21.68 -9.12 13.53
N THR A 170 22.76 -9.22 12.76
CA THR A 170 23.96 -8.41 12.99
C THR A 170 23.85 -7.14 12.15
N MET A 171 23.55 -5.99 12.79
CA MET A 171 23.65 -4.70 12.10
C MET A 171 25.12 -4.34 11.90
N SER A 172 25.47 -3.94 10.68
CA SER A 172 26.80 -3.41 10.41
C SER A 172 26.92 -1.97 10.94
N PRO A 173 28.09 -1.51 11.41
CA PRO A 173 28.25 -0.15 11.95
C PRO A 173 27.84 0.97 10.97
N LEU A 174 27.90 0.72 9.65
CA LEU A 174 27.51 1.67 8.61
C LEU A 174 25.98 1.91 8.52
N GLU A 175 25.16 0.96 8.99
CA GLU A 175 23.69 1.10 8.96
C GLU A 175 23.17 1.94 10.15
N LEU A 176 23.91 1.99 11.25
CA LEU A 176 23.60 2.81 12.43
C LEU A 176 23.72 4.32 12.14
N GLU A 177 24.71 4.75 11.34
CA GLU A 177 24.90 6.17 11.03
C GLU A 177 23.86 6.72 10.04
N SER A 178 23.40 5.91 9.10
CA SER A 178 22.40 6.35 8.11
C SER A 178 20.98 6.52 8.68
N GLY A 179 20.63 5.77 9.72
CA GLY A 179 19.35 5.88 10.43
C GLY A 179 19.23 7.12 11.33
N LEU A 180 20.35 7.65 11.82
CA LEU A 180 20.39 8.84 12.70
C LEU A 180 20.38 10.17 11.93
N SER A 181 20.65 10.17 10.62
CA SER A 181 20.65 11.41 9.82
C SER A 181 19.27 11.88 9.34
N ASN A 182 18.22 11.07 9.57
CA ASN A 182 16.84 11.37 9.15
C ASN A 182 15.87 11.53 10.35
N ALA A 183 16.38 11.76 11.56
CA ALA A 183 15.59 12.17 12.73
C ALA A 183 15.63 13.70 12.92
#